data_AF-A0A396IIP1-F1
#
_entry.id   AF-A0A396IIP1-F1
#
_cell.length_a   1.000
_cell.length_b   1.000
_cell.length_c   1.000
_cell.angle_alpha   90.00
_cell.angle_beta   90.00
_cell.angle_gamma   90.00
#
_symmetry.space_group_name_H-M   'P 1'
#
loop_
_entity.id
_entity.type
_entity.pdbx_description
1 polymer ?
#
loop_
_entity_poly.entity_id
_entity_poly.type
_entity_poly.pdbx_seq_one_letter_code
_entity_poly.pdbx_strand_id
1 'polypeptide(L)'
;MCMYIPQLPPTFNMPKSQLQWYGECVYSTGVDLINSINNGKTPLDRFISVVAWSISTTRPQTFGVVPYNPILAETHHVSKGNLNVLLEQVSHHPQVSALHATDRKGNIDITLCHSPLPKFVGTGVEVDMHGKRHLHLHNHGETYEMNCPNFLFRFLPIPGIDWVGNVTIRCLETGLVAELSYIRQSFFGFGSGNRRRIKGKIFDSLTKNVLYKVDGHWDSTVILKDATNNAEVRVIYDAKEVLSGLHTPFVKDPESVWQTESALVWGELSQAIISNNWGKAREAKNTVEETQRIHLRERESKGETWVPKYFTVTHSKEDGWKCSPIQKWVPDAPIATL
;
A
#
# COMPACT_ATOMS: atom_id res chain seq x y z
N MET A 1 13.01 -20.28 -5.99
CA MET A 1 13.11 -20.49 -4.52
C MET A 1 12.56 -19.23 -3.87
N CYS A 2 11.28 -19.23 -3.46
CA CYS A 2 10.72 -18.10 -2.71
C CYS A 2 11.48 -18.02 -1.39
N MET A 3 12.22 -16.93 -1.17
CA MET A 3 12.88 -16.72 0.11
C MET A 3 11.78 -16.49 1.16
N TYR A 4 11.61 -17.49 2.02
CA TYR A 4 10.97 -17.31 3.32
C TYR A 4 11.73 -16.19 4.02
N ILE A 5 11.06 -15.08 4.35
CA ILE A 5 11.68 -14.06 5.22
C ILE A 5 11.84 -14.77 6.57
N PRO A 6 13.08 -15.03 7.04
CA PRO A 6 13.28 -15.68 8.33
C PRO A 6 12.54 -14.91 9.42
N GLN A 7 11.98 -15.62 10.40
CA GLN A 7 11.26 -14.99 11.50
C GLN A 7 12.19 -13.99 12.20
N LEU A 8 11.93 -12.71 11.97
CA LEU A 8 12.73 -11.64 12.55
C LEU A 8 12.45 -11.56 14.06
N PRO A 9 13.46 -11.32 14.90
CA PRO A 9 13.21 -11.01 16.31
C PRO A 9 12.26 -9.81 16.47
N PRO A 10 11.44 -9.76 17.54
CA PRO A 10 10.54 -8.63 17.80
C PRO A 10 11.21 -7.25 17.81
N THR A 11 12.52 -7.19 18.08
CA THR A 11 13.32 -5.96 18.03
C THR A 11 13.40 -5.32 16.65
N PHE A 12 13.16 -6.09 15.58
CA PHE A 12 13.08 -5.61 14.20
C PHE A 12 11.64 -5.42 13.73
N ASN A 13 10.65 -5.52 14.63
CA ASN A 13 9.26 -5.28 14.29
C ASN A 13 8.82 -3.89 14.71
N MET A 14 8.09 -3.21 13.82
CA MET A 14 7.25 -2.07 14.21
C MET A 14 5.91 -2.58 14.74
N PRO A 15 5.24 -1.88 15.67
CA PRO A 15 3.99 -2.32 16.29
C PRO A 15 2.78 -2.13 15.38
N LYS A 16 2.80 -2.78 14.20
CA LYS A 16 1.71 -2.82 13.23
C LYS A 16 1.87 -4.01 12.29
N SER A 17 0.74 -4.58 11.86
CA SER A 17 0.68 -5.59 10.81
C SER A 17 0.89 -4.99 9.42
N GLN A 18 1.33 -5.80 8.46
CA GLN A 18 1.38 -5.37 7.05
C GLN A 18 0.01 -4.95 6.53
N LEU A 19 -1.08 -5.56 7.02
CA LEU A 19 -2.44 -5.17 6.60
C LEU A 19 -2.75 -3.71 6.99
N GLN A 20 -2.50 -3.35 8.24
CA GLN A 20 -2.61 -1.97 8.69
C GLN A 20 -1.70 -1.04 7.87
N TRP A 21 -0.45 -1.45 7.63
CA TRP A 21 0.50 -0.64 6.87
C TRP A 21 0.06 -0.39 5.41
N TYR A 22 -0.51 -1.39 4.73
CA TYR A 22 -1.11 -1.21 3.41
C TYR A 22 -2.36 -0.32 3.45
N GLY A 23 -3.19 -0.48 4.48
CA GLY A 23 -4.38 0.35 4.67
C GLY A 23 -4.04 1.82 4.93
N GLU A 24 -3.03 2.10 5.75
CA GLU A 24 -2.60 3.47 6.08
C GLU A 24 -2.26 4.29 4.83
N CYS A 25 -1.69 3.66 3.79
CA CYS A 25 -1.42 4.33 2.51
C CYS A 25 -2.70 4.86 1.82
N VAL A 26 -3.88 4.32 2.15
CA VAL A 26 -5.18 4.70 1.58
C VAL A 26 -5.92 5.70 2.47
N TYR A 27 -6.07 5.41 3.77
CA TYR A 27 -6.90 6.25 4.65
C TYR A 27 -6.10 7.29 5.45
N SER A 28 -4.82 7.08 5.75
CA SER A 28 -4.09 7.91 6.73
C SER A 28 -3.43 9.12 6.06
N THR A 29 -4.21 10.04 5.48
CA THR A 29 -3.71 11.27 4.83
C THR A 29 -4.17 12.53 5.57
N GLY A 30 -3.37 13.60 5.58
CA GLY A 30 -3.77 14.91 6.13
C GLY A 30 -4.80 15.65 5.26
N VAL A 31 -4.93 15.24 4.00
CA VAL A 31 -5.89 15.77 3.02
C VAL A 31 -6.68 14.65 2.36
N ASP A 32 -7.94 14.91 2.00
CA ASP A 32 -8.81 13.94 1.34
C ASP A 32 -8.56 13.90 -0.18
N LEU A 33 -7.41 13.31 -0.56
CA LEU A 33 -7.01 13.19 -1.96
C LEU A 33 -8.00 12.34 -2.76
N ILE A 34 -8.55 11.27 -2.18
CA ILE A 34 -9.43 10.33 -2.89
C ILE A 34 -10.71 11.03 -3.33
N ASN A 35 -11.41 11.72 -2.42
CA ASN A 35 -12.62 12.45 -2.81
C ASN A 35 -12.32 13.65 -3.71
N SER A 36 -11.15 14.28 -3.59
CA SER A 36 -10.75 15.38 -4.47
C SER A 36 -10.67 14.98 -5.95
N ILE A 37 -10.43 13.69 -6.25
CA ILE A 37 -10.33 13.19 -7.63
C ILE A 37 -11.65 13.41 -8.37
N ASN A 38 -12.79 13.16 -7.74
CA ASN A 38 -14.11 13.33 -8.35
C ASN A 38 -14.40 14.79 -8.77
N ASN A 39 -13.72 15.77 -8.16
CA ASN A 39 -13.94 17.19 -8.43
C ASN A 39 -13.19 17.69 -9.68
N GLY A 40 -12.36 16.86 -10.32
CA GLY A 40 -11.68 17.21 -11.56
C GLY A 40 -12.67 17.43 -12.71
N LYS A 41 -12.61 18.62 -13.33
CA LYS A 41 -13.55 19.06 -14.37
C LYS A 41 -13.40 18.28 -15.68
N THR A 42 -12.15 17.95 -16.03
CA THR A 42 -11.81 17.20 -17.24
C THR A 42 -11.24 15.82 -16.89
N PRO A 43 -11.27 14.85 -17.83
CA PRO A 43 -10.58 13.57 -17.63
C PRO A 43 -9.10 13.73 -17.27
N LEU A 44 -8.42 14.72 -17.87
CA LEU A 44 -7.01 15.01 -17.59
C LEU A 44 -6.81 15.55 -16.16
N ASP A 45 -7.69 16.44 -15.67
CA ASP A 45 -7.61 16.93 -14.29
C ASP A 45 -7.80 15.80 -13.27
N ARG A 46 -8.78 14.92 -13.50
CA ARG A 46 -8.98 13.74 -12.64
C ARG A 46 -7.78 12.81 -12.68
N PHE A 47 -7.25 12.54 -13.88
CA PHE A 47 -6.07 11.71 -14.05
C PHE A 47 -4.85 12.29 -13.31
N ILE A 48 -4.63 13.61 -13.35
CA ILE A 48 -3.57 14.28 -12.58
C ILE A 48 -3.77 14.07 -11.08
N SER A 49 -5.00 14.19 -10.56
CA SER A 49 -5.31 13.90 -9.16
C SER A 49 -5.07 12.44 -8.79
N VAL A 50 -5.33 11.49 -9.69
CA VAL A 50 -5.00 10.07 -9.50
C VAL A 50 -3.49 9.87 -9.44
N VAL A 51 -2.71 10.55 -10.28
CA VAL A 51 -1.23 10.52 -10.22
C VAL A 51 -0.74 11.05 -8.87
N ALA A 52 -1.28 12.18 -8.41
CA ALA A 52 -0.96 12.76 -7.11
C ALA A 52 -1.29 11.80 -5.95
N TRP A 53 -2.47 11.19 -5.97
CA TRP A 53 -2.88 10.18 -4.99
C TRP A 53 -1.95 8.95 -5.02
N SER A 54 -1.59 8.45 -6.21
CA SER A 54 -0.63 7.34 -6.33
C SER A 54 0.71 7.68 -5.68
N ILE A 55 1.25 8.88 -5.91
CA ILE A 55 2.49 9.34 -5.27
C ILE A 55 2.32 9.45 -3.74
N SER A 56 1.17 9.90 -3.26
CA SER A 56 0.89 10.01 -1.82
C SER A 56 0.98 8.68 -1.04
N THR A 57 0.87 7.55 -1.76
CA THR A 57 1.01 6.23 -1.16
C THR A 57 2.46 5.84 -0.86
N THR A 58 3.45 6.54 -1.43
CA THR A 58 4.87 6.33 -1.13
C THR A 58 5.31 7.16 0.06
N ARG A 59 5.28 6.55 1.25
CA ARG A 59 5.61 7.21 2.52
C ARG A 59 7.03 6.93 2.98
N PRO A 60 7.70 7.87 3.68
CA PRO A 60 8.96 7.59 4.36
C PRO A 60 8.80 6.45 5.37
N GLN A 61 9.75 5.53 5.41
CA GLN A 61 9.76 4.40 6.35
C GLN A 61 10.96 4.46 7.28
N THR A 62 10.80 3.94 8.48
CA THR A 62 11.88 3.81 9.47
C THR A 62 12.78 2.64 9.11
N PHE A 63 14.07 2.91 8.90
CA PHE A 63 15.05 1.85 8.64
C PHE A 63 15.23 0.93 9.85
N GLY A 64 15.39 -0.37 9.60
CA GLY A 64 15.68 -1.37 10.64
C GLY A 64 14.46 -2.01 11.29
N VAL A 65 13.23 -1.57 10.94
CA VAL A 65 11.99 -2.19 11.42
C VAL A 65 11.07 -2.55 10.26
N VAL A 66 10.34 -3.65 10.40
CA VAL A 66 9.33 -4.11 9.43
C VAL A 66 8.02 -4.45 10.15
N PRO A 67 6.86 -4.30 9.50
CA PRO A 67 5.58 -4.70 10.07
C PRO A 67 5.52 -6.21 10.36
N TYR A 68 4.57 -6.63 11.19
CA TYR A 68 4.29 -8.04 11.40
C TYR A 68 3.82 -8.69 10.10
N ASN A 69 4.31 -9.89 9.81
CA ASN A 69 3.80 -10.70 8.70
C ASN A 69 2.41 -11.20 9.08
N PRO A 70 1.34 -10.86 8.35
CA PRO A 70 0.00 -11.21 8.74
C PRO A 70 -0.21 -12.72 8.78
N ILE A 71 -0.95 -13.18 9.78
CA ILE A 71 -1.42 -14.57 9.80
C ILE A 71 -2.50 -14.76 8.75
N LEU A 72 -2.69 -15.99 8.27
CA LEU A 72 -3.79 -16.28 7.35
C LEU A 72 -5.13 -15.95 8.00
N ALA A 73 -6.06 -15.36 7.23
CA ALA A 73 -7.37 -14.87 7.70
C ALA A 73 -7.32 -13.60 8.56
N GLU A 74 -6.14 -13.05 8.85
CA GLU A 74 -6.05 -11.77 9.54
C GLU A 74 -6.76 -10.69 8.71
N THR A 75 -7.41 -9.75 9.39
CA THR A 75 -8.15 -8.64 8.79
C THR A 75 -7.63 -7.31 9.32
N HIS A 76 -7.78 -6.26 8.52
CA HIS A 76 -7.71 -4.89 9.02
C HIS A 76 -8.95 -4.10 8.55
N HIS A 77 -9.82 -3.66 9.46
CA HIS A 77 -11.07 -2.96 9.11
C HIS A 77 -11.16 -1.59 9.80
N VAL A 78 -11.17 -0.51 9.01
CA VAL A 78 -11.11 0.88 9.51
C VAL A 78 -11.95 1.85 8.67
N SER A 79 -12.53 2.85 9.33
CA SER A 79 -13.30 3.92 8.72
C SER A 79 -12.61 5.27 8.90
N LYS A 80 -12.62 6.10 7.86
CA LYS A 80 -12.26 7.51 7.91
C LYS A 80 -13.29 8.35 7.16
N GLY A 81 -14.07 9.15 7.89
CA GLY A 81 -15.19 9.86 7.28
C GLY A 81 -16.14 8.88 6.58
N ASN A 82 -16.30 9.01 5.26
CA ASN A 82 -17.12 8.10 4.45
C ASN A 82 -16.33 6.93 3.82
N LEU A 83 -14.99 6.94 3.95
CA LEU A 83 -14.12 5.92 3.38
C LEU A 83 -13.99 4.75 4.35
N ASN A 84 -14.54 3.60 3.97
CA ASN A 84 -14.43 2.35 4.72
C ASN A 84 -13.41 1.44 4.04
N VAL A 85 -12.42 0.94 4.78
CA VAL A 85 -11.30 0.13 4.27
C VAL A 85 -11.27 -1.21 4.98
N LEU A 86 -11.25 -2.29 4.19
CA LEU A 86 -11.14 -3.66 4.66
C LEU A 86 -9.97 -4.35 3.96
N LEU A 87 -9.09 -4.95 4.73
CA LEU A 87 -8.04 -5.84 4.25
C LEU A 87 -8.22 -7.24 4.82
N GLU A 88 -7.76 -8.24 4.06
CA GLU A 88 -7.68 -9.64 4.48
C GLU A 88 -6.36 -10.25 3.99
N GLN A 89 -5.69 -11.03 4.84
CA GLN A 89 -4.61 -11.91 4.43
C GLN A 89 -5.19 -13.17 3.79
N VAL A 90 -5.27 -13.16 2.46
CA VAL A 90 -5.94 -14.22 1.68
C VAL A 90 -5.06 -15.44 1.43
N SER A 91 -3.73 -15.30 1.52
CA SER A 91 -2.75 -16.40 1.42
C SER A 91 -1.52 -16.11 2.26
N HIS A 92 -0.89 -17.14 2.85
CA HIS A 92 0.33 -16.99 3.65
C HIS A 92 1.58 -17.54 2.94
N HIS A 93 1.43 -18.59 2.13
CA HIS A 93 2.52 -19.21 1.36
C HIS A 93 2.08 -19.48 -0.09
N PRO A 94 2.33 -18.55 -1.04
CA PRO A 94 2.98 -17.25 -0.86
C PRO A 94 2.09 -16.23 -0.14
N GLN A 95 2.68 -15.15 0.39
CA GLN A 95 1.96 -14.07 1.07
C GLN A 95 1.13 -13.28 0.04
N VAL A 96 -0.17 -13.18 0.28
CA VAL A 96 -1.07 -12.36 -0.53
C VAL A 96 -2.06 -11.66 0.39
N SER A 97 -2.14 -10.35 0.25
CA SER A 97 -3.10 -9.50 0.97
C SER A 97 -4.04 -8.84 -0.02
N ALA A 98 -5.33 -8.85 0.28
CA ALA A 98 -6.36 -8.16 -0.51
C ALA A 98 -6.86 -6.95 0.27
N LEU A 99 -7.19 -5.88 -0.42
CA LEU A 99 -7.81 -4.67 0.13
C LEU A 99 -9.01 -4.28 -0.74
N HIS A 100 -10.08 -3.88 -0.07
CA HIS A 100 -11.24 -3.21 -0.63
C HIS A 100 -11.49 -1.95 0.19
N ALA A 101 -11.55 -0.80 -0.45
CA ALA A 101 -11.94 0.45 0.18
C ALA A 101 -13.07 1.11 -0.61
N THR A 102 -14.07 1.62 0.08
CA THR A 102 -15.23 2.24 -0.58
C THR A 102 -15.66 3.52 0.11
N ASP A 103 -15.95 4.54 -0.68
CA ASP A 103 -16.68 5.72 -0.26
C ASP A 103 -18.04 5.73 -0.97
N ARG A 104 -19.11 5.43 -0.21
CA ARG A 104 -20.48 5.40 -0.75
C ARG A 104 -20.97 6.76 -1.20
N LYS A 105 -20.55 7.83 -0.51
CA LYS A 105 -20.98 9.20 -0.81
C LYS A 105 -20.25 9.73 -2.04
N GLY A 106 -18.95 9.46 -2.13
CA GLY A 106 -18.12 9.74 -3.30
C GLY A 106 -18.42 8.81 -4.49
N ASN A 107 -19.10 7.68 -4.27
CA ASN A 107 -19.31 6.63 -5.26
C ASN A 107 -17.97 6.15 -5.85
N ILE A 108 -17.03 5.85 -4.96
CA ILE A 108 -15.67 5.40 -5.25
C ILE A 108 -15.47 3.99 -4.68
N ASP A 109 -14.83 3.12 -5.45
CA ASP A 109 -14.25 1.88 -4.94
C ASP A 109 -12.76 1.78 -5.30
N ILE A 110 -11.99 1.19 -4.39
CA ILE A 110 -10.57 0.91 -4.56
C ILE A 110 -10.37 -0.56 -4.21
N THR A 111 -9.71 -1.29 -5.11
CA THR A 111 -9.31 -2.67 -4.87
C THR A 111 -7.81 -2.83 -5.06
N LEU A 112 -7.23 -3.73 -4.30
CA LEU A 112 -5.80 -4.00 -4.34
C LEU A 112 -5.54 -5.46 -3.96
N CYS A 113 -4.63 -6.10 -4.68
CA CYS A 113 -4.17 -7.47 -4.40
C CYS A 113 -2.64 -7.44 -4.44
N HIS A 114 -1.99 -7.56 -3.29
CA HIS A 114 -0.54 -7.46 -3.14
C HIS A 114 0.09 -8.81 -2.80
N SER A 115 1.22 -9.09 -3.45
CA SER A 115 2.07 -10.24 -3.19
C SER A 115 3.53 -9.77 -3.09
N PRO A 116 4.04 -9.41 -1.90
CA PRO A 116 5.42 -8.96 -1.74
C PRO A 116 6.40 -10.11 -2.00
N LEU A 117 7.38 -9.88 -2.88
CA LEU A 117 8.42 -10.87 -3.20
C LEU A 117 9.82 -10.30 -2.91
N PRO A 118 10.47 -10.73 -1.83
CA PRO A 118 11.81 -10.27 -1.49
C PRO A 118 12.87 -10.89 -2.43
N LYS A 119 13.80 -10.06 -2.88
CA LYS A 119 14.93 -10.39 -3.75
C LYS A 119 16.21 -9.77 -3.20
N PHE A 120 17.25 -10.59 -3.04
CA PHE A 120 18.56 -10.10 -2.63
C PHE A 120 19.25 -9.42 -3.82
N VAL A 121 19.74 -8.20 -3.61
CA VAL A 121 20.37 -7.36 -4.65
C VAL A 121 21.81 -6.97 -4.29
N GLY A 122 22.53 -7.87 -3.61
CA GLY A 122 23.94 -7.70 -3.24
C GLY A 122 24.11 -6.80 -2.00
N THR A 123 23.82 -5.52 -2.13
CA THR A 123 24.00 -4.52 -1.06
C THR A 123 22.73 -4.26 -0.26
N GLY A 124 21.70 -5.07 -0.46
CA GLY A 124 20.38 -4.88 0.12
C GLY A 124 19.37 -5.94 -0.29
N VAL A 125 18.12 -5.73 0.12
CA VAL A 125 16.95 -6.51 -0.27
C VAL A 125 15.98 -5.58 -0.98
N GLU A 126 15.58 -5.95 -2.19
CA GLU A 126 14.47 -5.32 -2.91
C GLU A 126 13.23 -6.17 -2.76
N VAL A 127 12.11 -5.59 -2.33
CA VAL A 127 10.82 -6.25 -2.24
C VAL A 127 10.00 -5.81 -3.43
N ASP A 128 9.84 -6.73 -4.38
CA ASP A 128 9.00 -6.54 -5.55
C ASP A 128 7.53 -6.60 -5.11
N MET A 129 6.82 -5.48 -5.26
CA MET A 129 5.41 -5.37 -4.87
C MET A 129 4.52 -5.83 -6.01
N HIS A 130 4.38 -7.15 -6.17
CA HIS A 130 3.51 -7.70 -7.23
C HIS A 130 2.06 -7.41 -6.91
N GLY A 131 1.29 -7.11 -7.95
CA GLY A 131 -0.11 -6.76 -7.81
C GLY A 131 -0.48 -5.52 -8.60
N LYS A 132 -1.79 -5.28 -8.64
CA LYS A 132 -2.35 -4.05 -9.19
C LYS A 132 -3.34 -3.48 -8.20
N ARG A 133 -3.48 -2.17 -8.29
CA ARG A 133 -4.50 -1.39 -7.63
C ARG A 133 -5.42 -0.83 -8.70
N HIS A 134 -6.71 -0.95 -8.43
CA HIS A 134 -7.77 -0.36 -9.25
C HIS A 134 -8.50 0.68 -8.42
N LEU A 135 -8.74 1.85 -9.00
CA LEU A 135 -9.61 2.89 -8.47
C LEU A 135 -10.73 3.10 -9.50
N HIS A 136 -11.97 2.95 -9.07
CA HIS A 136 -13.13 3.22 -9.91
C HIS A 136 -13.83 4.48 -9.44
N LEU A 137 -14.02 5.43 -10.37
CA LEU A 137 -14.86 6.60 -10.17
C LEU A 137 -16.19 6.36 -10.88
N HIS A 138 -17.15 5.79 -10.18
CA HIS A 138 -18.42 5.39 -10.80
C HIS A 138 -19.20 6.58 -11.38
N ASN A 139 -19.04 7.79 -10.81
CA ASN A 139 -19.69 9.01 -11.30
C ASN A 139 -19.21 9.43 -12.70
N HIS A 140 -18.00 9.01 -13.08
CA HIS A 140 -17.38 9.35 -14.37
C HIS A 140 -17.27 8.14 -15.30
N GLY A 141 -17.58 6.94 -14.82
CA GLY A 141 -17.38 5.70 -15.57
C GLY A 141 -15.91 5.43 -15.88
N GLU A 142 -15.00 5.85 -14.99
CA GLU A 142 -13.55 5.76 -15.19
C GLU A 142 -12.92 4.75 -14.23
N THR A 143 -12.06 3.90 -14.78
CA THR A 143 -11.28 2.90 -14.08
C THR A 143 -9.80 3.22 -14.24
N TYR A 144 -9.11 3.39 -13.11
CA TYR A 144 -7.69 3.67 -13.07
C TYR A 144 -6.94 2.45 -12.56
N GLU A 145 -6.08 1.89 -13.40
CA GLU A 145 -5.22 0.77 -13.06
C GLU A 145 -3.79 1.26 -12.81
N MET A 146 -3.18 0.83 -11.71
CA MET A 146 -1.78 1.15 -11.40
C MET A 146 -1.07 0.02 -10.67
N ASN A 147 0.22 -0.16 -10.97
CA ASN A 147 1.11 -0.98 -10.13
C ASN A 147 1.70 -0.14 -8.98
N CYS A 148 2.52 -0.78 -8.14
CA CYS A 148 3.21 -0.14 -7.03
C CYS A 148 4.73 -0.10 -7.26
N PRO A 149 5.43 0.90 -6.68
CA PRO A 149 6.88 0.87 -6.66
C PRO A 149 7.39 -0.20 -5.68
N ASN A 150 8.63 -0.61 -5.87
CA ASN A 150 9.32 -1.57 -5.03
C ASN A 150 9.90 -0.91 -3.79
N PHE A 151 10.07 -1.71 -2.73
CA PHE A 151 10.84 -1.28 -1.55
C PHE A 151 12.29 -1.73 -1.66
N LEU A 152 13.22 -0.83 -1.41
CA LEU A 152 14.64 -1.14 -1.33
C LEU A 152 15.15 -0.94 0.10
N PHE A 153 15.46 -2.03 0.79
CA PHE A 153 16.25 -2.03 2.01
C PHE A 153 17.73 -2.10 1.64
N ARG A 154 18.45 -1.00 1.77
CA ARG A 154 19.89 -0.93 1.51
C ARG A 154 20.66 -1.11 2.81
N PHE A 155 21.67 -1.97 2.81
CA PHE A 155 22.57 -2.19 3.95
C PHE A 155 23.92 -1.48 3.76
N LEU A 156 24.42 -1.40 2.51
CA LEU A 156 25.72 -0.80 2.19
C LEU A 156 25.62 0.17 1.00
N PRO A 157 26.48 1.21 0.92
CA PRO A 157 27.40 1.67 1.97
C PRO A 157 26.69 2.51 3.06
N ILE A 158 25.55 3.12 2.72
CA ILE A 158 24.73 3.90 3.63
C ILE A 158 23.41 3.15 3.83
N PRO A 159 23.12 2.66 5.04
CA PRO A 159 21.86 2.00 5.32
C PRO A 159 20.65 2.92 5.10
N GLY A 160 19.56 2.37 4.57
CA GLY A 160 18.34 3.15 4.35
C GLY A 160 17.25 2.38 3.63
N ILE A 161 16.05 2.98 3.64
CA ILE A 161 14.89 2.51 2.88
C ILE A 161 14.57 3.54 1.80
N ASP A 162 14.28 3.06 0.59
CA ASP A 162 13.84 3.89 -0.52
C ASP A 162 12.72 3.18 -1.30
N TRP A 163 11.90 3.98 -1.98
CA TRP A 163 10.98 3.49 -3.01
C TRP A 163 11.69 3.54 -4.35
N VAL A 164 11.65 2.46 -5.12
CA VAL A 164 12.36 2.33 -6.40
C VAL A 164 11.51 1.65 -7.47
N GLY A 165 11.92 1.76 -8.72
CA GLY A 165 11.27 1.08 -9.84
C GLY A 165 10.28 1.97 -10.59
N ASN A 166 9.54 1.36 -11.51
CA ASN A 166 8.66 2.08 -12.41
C ASN A 166 7.19 1.84 -12.04
N VAL A 167 6.42 2.92 -12.03
CA VAL A 167 4.97 2.90 -11.81
C VAL A 167 4.28 3.39 -13.08
N THR A 168 3.33 2.61 -13.57
CA THR A 168 2.47 2.96 -14.68
C THR A 168 1.05 3.11 -14.16
N ILE A 169 0.42 4.23 -14.48
CA ILE A 169 -0.98 4.52 -14.14
C ILE A 169 -1.71 4.69 -15.46
N ARG A 170 -2.86 4.05 -15.62
CA ARG A 170 -3.66 4.09 -16.86
C ARG A 170 -5.12 4.28 -16.52
N CYS A 171 -5.79 5.19 -17.21
CA CYS A 171 -7.23 5.21 -17.25
C CYS A 171 -7.69 4.36 -18.43
N LEU A 172 -8.52 3.34 -18.17
CA LEU A 172 -8.87 2.33 -19.17
C LEU A 172 -9.79 2.89 -20.26
N GLU A 173 -10.55 3.94 -19.95
CA GLU A 173 -11.57 4.50 -20.83
C GLU A 173 -11.10 5.73 -21.61
N THR A 174 -10.16 6.51 -21.07
CA THR A 174 -9.71 7.78 -21.66
C THR A 174 -8.42 7.65 -22.47
N GLY A 175 -7.68 6.55 -22.30
CA GLY A 175 -6.38 6.36 -22.93
C GLY A 175 -5.24 7.20 -22.31
N LEU A 176 -5.49 7.92 -21.22
CA LEU A 176 -4.46 8.66 -20.48
C LEU A 176 -3.54 7.69 -19.72
N VAL A 177 -2.23 7.94 -19.83
CA VAL A 177 -1.19 7.12 -19.20
C VAL A 177 -0.15 8.00 -18.51
N ALA A 178 0.25 7.63 -17.30
CA ALA A 178 1.42 8.15 -16.63
C ALA A 178 2.48 7.05 -16.51
N GLU A 179 3.71 7.38 -16.85
CA GLU A 179 4.89 6.56 -16.59
C GLU A 179 5.78 7.30 -15.61
N LEU A 180 5.94 6.76 -14.40
CA LEU A 180 6.74 7.30 -13.32
C LEU A 180 7.93 6.38 -13.04
N SER A 181 9.06 6.96 -12.69
CA SER A 181 10.29 6.27 -12.33
C SER A 181 10.78 6.80 -10.99
N TYR A 182 10.79 5.92 -10.00
CA TYR A 182 11.35 6.15 -8.67
C TYR A 182 12.84 5.83 -8.72
N ILE A 183 13.65 6.88 -8.73
CA ILE A 183 15.07 6.80 -9.06
C ILE A 183 15.84 6.28 -7.86
N ARG A 184 16.49 5.13 -8.04
CA ARG A 184 17.43 4.58 -7.07
C ARG A 184 18.60 5.54 -6.86
N GLN A 185 18.86 5.88 -5.61
CA GLN A 185 20.09 6.62 -5.26
C GLN A 185 21.34 5.84 -5.70
N SER A 186 22.25 6.51 -6.41
CA SER A 186 23.50 5.92 -6.93
C SER A 186 24.44 5.47 -5.80
N PHE A 187 25.27 4.46 -6.11
CA PHE A 187 26.18 3.82 -5.16
C PHE A 187 27.23 4.78 -4.55
N PHE A 188 27.67 5.79 -5.31
CA PHE A 188 28.78 6.66 -4.92
C PHE A 188 28.39 7.89 -4.09
N GLY A 189 27.13 8.11 -3.73
CA GLY A 189 26.73 9.11 -2.72
C GLY A 189 27.03 10.60 -3.02
N PHE A 190 27.79 10.95 -4.06
CA PHE A 190 28.25 12.32 -4.37
C PHE A 190 27.20 13.24 -5.03
N GLY A 191 25.90 12.99 -4.81
CA GLY A 191 24.85 13.84 -5.38
C GLY A 191 23.62 13.91 -4.49
N SER A 192 23.53 14.95 -3.67
CA SER A 192 22.34 15.24 -2.86
C SER A 192 21.05 15.40 -3.70
N GLY A 193 21.18 15.77 -4.98
CA GLY A 193 20.05 16.07 -5.87
C GLY A 193 19.27 14.88 -6.44
N ASN A 194 19.66 13.63 -6.16
CA ASN A 194 18.95 12.44 -6.67
C ASN A 194 18.29 11.58 -5.58
N ARG A 195 18.36 11.98 -4.30
CA ARG A 195 17.72 11.23 -3.22
C ARG A 195 16.19 11.31 -3.40
N ARG A 196 15.52 10.15 -3.41
CA ARG A 196 14.06 10.03 -3.45
C ARG A 196 13.40 10.76 -4.61
N ARG A 197 14.13 10.88 -5.71
CA ARG A 197 13.69 11.60 -6.88
C ARG A 197 12.69 10.77 -7.66
N ILE A 198 11.64 11.41 -8.13
CA ILE A 198 10.67 10.84 -9.05
C ILE A 198 10.71 11.64 -10.36
N LYS A 199 10.67 10.92 -11.47
CA LYS A 199 10.54 11.50 -12.83
C LYS A 199 9.48 10.76 -13.59
N GLY A 200 8.92 11.39 -14.61
CA GLY A 200 7.95 10.72 -15.46
C GLY A 200 7.33 11.61 -16.51
N LYS A 201 6.25 11.11 -17.08
CA LYS A 201 5.43 11.84 -18.04
C LYS A 201 3.99 11.39 -17.96
N ILE A 202 3.08 12.28 -18.32
CA ILE A 202 1.67 12.01 -18.61
C ILE A 202 1.50 12.20 -20.11
N PHE A 203 0.88 11.23 -20.78
CA PHE A 203 0.68 11.26 -22.22
C PHE A 203 -0.63 10.56 -22.60
N ASP A 204 -1.13 10.92 -23.77
CA ASP A 204 -2.25 10.24 -24.40
C ASP A 204 -1.72 9.03 -25.19
N SER A 205 -2.22 7.83 -24.87
CA SER A 205 -1.71 6.59 -25.46
C SER A 205 -2.13 6.38 -26.91
N LEU A 206 -3.17 7.05 -27.39
CA LEU A 206 -3.67 6.96 -28.76
C LEU A 206 -2.85 7.86 -29.68
N THR A 207 -2.70 9.13 -29.30
CA THR A 207 -1.96 10.14 -30.07
C THR A 207 -0.46 10.10 -29.84
N LYS A 208 -0.01 9.44 -28.76
CA LYS A 208 1.38 9.44 -28.26
C LYS A 208 1.91 10.82 -27.86
N ASN A 209 1.03 11.81 -27.75
CA ASN A 209 1.40 13.17 -27.35
C ASN A 209 1.69 13.22 -25.85
N VAL A 210 2.89 13.67 -25.51
CA VAL A 210 3.26 13.96 -24.12
C VAL A 210 2.59 15.27 -23.72
N LEU A 211 1.78 15.21 -22.66
CA LEU A 211 1.03 16.35 -22.14
C LEU A 211 1.83 17.06 -21.04
N TYR A 212 2.39 16.27 -20.10
CA TYR A 212 3.16 16.80 -18.99
C TYR A 212 4.41 15.96 -18.72
N LYS A 213 5.45 16.62 -18.22
CA LYS A 213 6.61 15.98 -17.58
C LYS A 213 6.47 16.05 -16.07
N VAL A 214 6.67 14.92 -15.40
CA VAL A 214 6.68 14.80 -13.94
C VAL A 214 8.12 14.90 -13.46
N ASP A 215 8.39 15.75 -12.47
CA ASP A 215 9.71 15.86 -11.81
C ASP A 215 9.51 16.31 -10.36
N GLY A 216 10.36 15.82 -9.47
CA GLY A 216 10.32 16.21 -8.06
C GLY A 216 10.87 15.12 -7.14
N HIS A 217 10.44 15.15 -5.88
CA HIS A 217 10.82 14.17 -4.87
C HIS A 217 9.57 13.67 -4.14
N TRP A 218 9.44 12.36 -4.01
CA TRP A 218 8.23 11.74 -3.44
C TRP A 218 8.06 12.01 -1.94
N ASP A 219 9.13 12.43 -1.25
CA ASP A 219 9.13 12.85 0.16
C ASP A 219 9.07 14.37 0.37
N SER A 220 8.96 15.16 -0.70
CA SER A 220 8.72 16.61 -0.62
C SER A 220 7.69 17.06 -1.66
N THR A 221 8.10 17.72 -2.74
CA THR A 221 7.18 18.29 -3.73
C THR A 221 7.35 17.60 -5.08
N VAL A 222 6.24 17.34 -5.77
CA VAL A 222 6.21 16.87 -7.16
C VAL A 222 5.42 17.84 -8.02
N ILE A 223 6.00 18.18 -9.18
CA ILE A 223 5.44 19.14 -10.13
C ILE A 223 5.20 18.50 -11.49
N LEU A 224 4.26 19.09 -12.22
CA LEU A 224 4.06 18.91 -13.65
C LEU A 224 4.60 20.13 -14.38
N LYS A 225 5.31 19.88 -15.48
CA LYS A 225 5.73 20.90 -16.46
C LYS A 225 5.02 20.61 -17.76
N ASP A 226 4.30 21.58 -18.31
CA ASP A 226 3.63 21.45 -19.60
C ASP A 226 4.66 21.12 -20.68
N ALA A 227 4.39 20.09 -21.49
CA ALA A 227 5.32 19.62 -22.50
C ALA A 227 5.41 20.54 -23.73
N THR A 228 4.36 21.33 -23.99
CA THR A 228 4.27 22.31 -25.06
C THR A 228 4.78 23.68 -24.63
N ASN A 229 4.55 24.06 -23.37
CA ASN A 229 4.98 25.32 -22.78
C ASN A 229 5.68 25.10 -21.43
N ASN A 230 6.98 24.78 -21.48
CA ASN A 230 7.83 24.50 -20.30
C ASN A 230 7.80 25.58 -19.18
N ALA A 231 7.20 26.76 -19.39
CA ALA A 231 7.04 27.81 -18.40
C ALA A 231 5.93 27.53 -17.37
N GLU A 232 4.87 26.77 -17.75
CA GLU A 232 3.79 26.47 -16.82
C GLU A 232 4.17 25.29 -15.92
N VAL A 233 4.27 25.58 -14.62
CA VAL A 233 4.61 24.61 -13.57
C VAL A 233 3.45 24.50 -12.60
N ARG A 234 2.91 23.28 -12.44
CA ARG A 234 1.83 22.98 -11.50
C ARG A 234 2.33 22.03 -10.41
N VAL A 235 2.20 22.42 -9.14
CA VAL A 235 2.42 21.49 -8.02
C VAL A 235 1.24 20.53 -7.96
N ILE A 236 1.52 19.22 -7.93
CA ILE A 236 0.48 18.18 -7.84
C ILE A 236 0.53 17.40 -6.53
N TYR A 237 1.64 17.45 -5.82
CA TYR A 237 1.80 16.77 -4.55
C TYR A 237 2.79 17.53 -3.67
N ASP A 238 2.41 17.70 -2.40
CA ASP A 238 3.24 18.21 -1.32
C ASP A 238 3.16 17.24 -0.13
N ALA A 239 4.28 16.58 0.17
CA ALA A 239 4.38 15.61 1.24
C ALA A 239 4.12 16.24 2.62
N LYS A 240 4.44 17.52 2.82
CA LYS A 240 4.19 18.19 4.10
C LYS A 240 2.68 18.32 4.34
N GLU A 241 1.91 18.70 3.32
CA GLU A 241 0.45 18.78 3.43
C GLU A 241 -0.15 17.39 3.67
N VAL A 242 0.24 16.41 2.85
CA VAL A 242 -0.31 15.04 2.89
C VAL A 242 0.04 14.29 4.17
N LEU A 243 1.24 14.51 4.73
CA LEU A 243 1.72 13.78 5.90
C LEU A 243 1.63 14.60 7.20
N SER A 244 1.13 15.83 7.16
CA SER A 244 0.82 16.60 8.37
C SER A 244 -0.48 16.11 9.01
N GLY A 245 -0.54 16.16 10.35
CA GLY A 245 -1.76 15.86 11.09
C GLY A 245 -2.28 14.42 10.95
N LEU A 246 -1.41 13.44 10.68
CA LEU A 246 -1.83 12.05 10.62
C LEU A 246 -2.32 11.57 11.99
N HIS A 247 -3.51 10.98 12.01
CA HIS A 247 -4.12 10.44 13.22
C HIS A 247 -3.97 8.93 13.29
N THR A 248 -3.49 8.46 14.44
CA THR A 248 -3.48 7.02 14.77
C THR A 248 -4.93 6.54 14.86
N PRO A 249 -5.30 5.44 14.17
CA PRO A 249 -6.61 4.85 14.32
C PRO A 249 -6.90 4.44 15.77
N PHE A 250 -8.16 4.53 16.18
CA PHE A 250 -8.64 4.16 17.51
C PHE A 250 -9.86 3.25 17.40
N VAL A 251 -10.05 2.41 18.40
CA VAL A 251 -11.22 1.52 18.49
C VAL A 251 -12.41 2.34 18.99
N LYS A 252 -13.43 2.50 18.14
CA LYS A 252 -14.69 3.18 18.48
C LYS A 252 -15.68 2.24 19.15
N ASP A 253 -15.73 0.98 18.70
CA ASP A 253 -16.63 -0.05 19.20
C ASP A 253 -15.85 -1.34 19.47
N PRO A 254 -15.36 -1.55 20.71
CA PRO A 254 -14.56 -2.72 21.07
C PRO A 254 -15.29 -4.05 20.91
N GLU A 255 -16.60 -4.09 21.13
CA GLU A 255 -17.39 -5.33 21.08
C GLU A 255 -17.58 -5.82 19.65
N SER A 256 -17.56 -4.90 18.67
CA SER A 256 -17.68 -5.21 17.25
C SER A 256 -16.34 -5.52 16.56
N VAL A 257 -15.20 -5.42 17.26
CA VAL A 257 -13.89 -5.77 16.69
C VAL A 257 -13.78 -7.29 16.50
N TRP A 258 -13.50 -7.72 15.28
CA TRP A 258 -13.34 -9.14 14.96
C TRP A 258 -12.08 -9.73 15.60
N GLN A 259 -12.13 -10.99 16.02
CA GLN A 259 -10.95 -11.71 16.53
C GLN A 259 -9.81 -11.82 15.51
N THR A 260 -10.13 -11.71 14.22
CA THR A 260 -9.15 -11.68 13.13
C THR A 260 -8.48 -10.32 12.93
N GLU A 261 -8.95 -9.26 13.59
CA GLU A 261 -8.42 -7.91 13.42
C GLU A 261 -6.96 -7.83 13.88
N SER A 262 -6.09 -7.25 13.04
CA SER A 262 -4.67 -7.04 13.30
C SER A 262 -4.39 -6.45 14.68
N ALA A 263 -5.21 -5.48 15.12
CA ALA A 263 -5.06 -4.84 16.43
C ALA A 263 -5.29 -5.80 17.61
N LEU A 264 -6.16 -6.82 17.46
CA LEU A 264 -6.36 -7.85 18.48
C LEU A 264 -5.32 -8.96 18.34
N VAL A 265 -5.11 -9.49 17.13
CA VAL A 265 -4.15 -10.57 16.84
C VAL A 265 -2.76 -10.23 17.37
N TRP A 266 -2.30 -9.01 17.12
CA TRP A 266 -0.96 -8.54 17.49
C TRP A 266 -0.96 -7.61 18.71
N GLY A 267 -2.07 -7.51 19.44
CA GLY A 267 -2.25 -6.56 20.53
C GLY A 267 -1.20 -6.71 21.64
N GLU A 268 -1.02 -7.94 22.16
CA GLU A 268 -0.04 -8.23 23.21
C GLU A 268 1.40 -7.96 22.76
N LEU A 269 1.74 -8.36 21.53
CA LEU A 269 3.05 -8.11 20.94
C LEU A 269 3.31 -6.60 20.79
N SER A 270 2.32 -5.86 20.31
CA SER A 270 2.41 -4.41 20.11
C SER A 270 2.62 -3.70 21.44
N GLN A 271 1.85 -4.05 22.48
CA GLN A 271 2.01 -3.49 23.82
C GLN A 271 3.39 -3.81 24.40
N ALA A 272 3.87 -5.05 24.26
CA ALA A 272 5.19 -5.44 24.75
C ALA A 272 6.34 -4.70 24.05
N ILE A 273 6.24 -4.48 22.72
CA ILE A 273 7.21 -3.69 21.97
C ILE A 273 7.19 -2.23 22.42
N ILE A 274 6.00 -1.62 22.55
CA ILE A 274 5.85 -0.23 23.01
C ILE A 274 6.41 -0.05 24.43
N SER A 275 6.23 -1.03 25.31
CA SER A 275 6.77 -1.01 26.67
C SER A 275 8.24 -1.46 26.77
N ASN A 276 8.93 -1.70 25.64
CA ASN A 276 10.30 -2.25 25.58
C ASN A 276 10.49 -3.56 26.36
N ASN A 277 9.45 -4.39 26.51
CA ASN A 277 9.52 -5.68 27.18
C ASN A 277 9.77 -6.80 26.16
N TRP A 278 11.04 -6.99 25.80
CA TRP A 278 11.45 -7.92 24.75
C TRP A 278 11.17 -9.40 25.09
N GLY A 279 11.16 -9.75 26.38
CA GLY A 279 10.78 -11.08 26.84
C GLY A 279 9.32 -11.39 26.51
N LYS A 280 8.41 -10.52 26.94
CA LYS A 280 6.98 -10.62 26.63
C LYS A 280 6.71 -10.53 25.13
N ALA A 281 7.42 -9.66 24.41
CA ALA A 281 7.28 -9.54 22.96
C ALA A 281 7.63 -10.85 22.25
N ARG A 282 8.70 -11.54 22.67
CA ARG A 282 9.06 -12.83 22.10
C ARG A 282 8.01 -13.90 22.38
N GLU A 283 7.49 -13.95 23.60
CA GLU A 283 6.43 -14.88 24.00
C GLU A 283 5.15 -14.66 23.20
N ALA A 284 4.62 -13.42 23.18
CA ALA A 284 3.41 -13.08 22.45
C ALA A 284 3.53 -13.38 20.95
N LYS A 285 4.68 -13.07 20.33
CA LYS A 285 4.93 -13.39 18.93
C LYS A 285 4.90 -14.90 18.66
N ASN A 286 5.58 -15.69 19.51
CA ASN A 286 5.61 -17.13 19.37
C ASN A 286 4.21 -17.74 19.53
N THR A 287 3.39 -17.22 20.45
CA THR A 287 2.01 -17.67 20.67
C THR A 287 1.16 -17.52 19.40
N VAL A 288 1.19 -16.35 18.78
CA VAL A 288 0.43 -16.09 17.53
C VAL A 288 0.91 -17.02 16.41
N GLU A 289 2.22 -17.11 16.20
CA GLU A 289 2.80 -17.91 15.11
C GLU A 289 2.59 -19.42 15.30
N GLU A 290 2.71 -19.95 16.53
CA GLU A 290 2.46 -21.37 16.79
C GLU A 290 0.97 -21.70 16.64
N THR A 291 0.08 -20.83 17.10
CA THR A 291 -1.37 -20.99 16.88
C THR A 291 -1.69 -21.08 15.39
N GLN A 292 -1.07 -20.24 14.57
CA GLN A 292 -1.21 -20.31 13.11
C GLN A 292 -0.70 -21.65 12.55
N ARG A 293 0.45 -22.16 13.03
CA ARG A 293 1.00 -23.46 12.59
C ARG A 293 0.07 -24.62 12.97
N ILE A 294 -0.54 -24.58 14.15
CA ILE A 294 -1.52 -25.58 14.61
C ILE A 294 -2.74 -25.56 13.69
N HIS A 295 -3.36 -24.39 13.46
CA HIS A 295 -4.51 -24.26 12.56
C HIS A 295 -4.21 -24.68 11.11
N LEU A 296 -2.96 -24.51 10.64
CA LEU A 296 -2.56 -25.01 9.34
C LEU A 296 -2.53 -26.54 9.31
N ARG A 297 -1.86 -27.18 10.28
CA ARG A 297 -1.78 -28.65 10.38
C ARG A 297 -3.15 -29.31 10.53
N GLU A 298 -4.06 -28.68 11.29
CA GLU A 298 -5.43 -29.16 11.47
C GLU A 298 -6.24 -29.12 10.17
N ARG A 299 -6.07 -28.10 9.33
CA ARG A 299 -6.75 -28.04 8.04
C ARG A 299 -6.17 -29.03 7.05
N GLU A 300 -4.83 -29.17 7.03
CA GLU A 300 -4.14 -30.15 6.20
C GLU A 300 -4.56 -31.59 6.55
N SER A 301 -4.69 -31.92 7.84
CA SER A 301 -5.11 -33.26 8.28
C SER A 301 -6.57 -33.58 7.91
N LYS A 302 -7.42 -32.55 7.79
CA LYS A 302 -8.80 -32.68 7.33
C LYS A 302 -8.97 -32.58 5.81
N GLY A 303 -7.91 -32.25 5.07
CA GLY A 303 -7.99 -31.99 3.63
C GLY A 303 -8.81 -30.74 3.28
N GLU A 304 -8.96 -29.80 4.21
CA GLU A 304 -9.74 -28.58 4.03
C GLU A 304 -8.95 -27.52 3.25
N THR A 305 -9.54 -27.01 2.18
CA THR A 305 -8.95 -25.90 1.43
C THR A 305 -9.36 -24.57 2.06
N TRP A 306 -8.38 -23.68 2.28
CA TRP A 306 -8.65 -22.33 2.75
C TRP A 306 -9.43 -21.51 1.71
N VAL A 307 -10.50 -20.86 2.16
CA VAL A 307 -11.28 -19.92 1.36
C VAL A 307 -11.33 -18.59 2.12
N PRO A 308 -10.83 -17.48 1.54
CA PRO A 308 -10.91 -16.17 2.17
C PRO A 308 -12.38 -15.75 2.38
N LYS A 309 -12.62 -15.00 3.46
CA LYS A 309 -13.96 -14.65 3.89
C LYS A 309 -14.56 -13.49 3.10
N TYR A 310 -13.75 -12.52 2.67
CA TYR A 310 -14.22 -11.27 2.07
C TYR A 310 -13.84 -11.11 0.60
N PHE A 311 -12.99 -11.99 0.09
CA PHE A 311 -12.47 -11.93 -1.27
C PHE A 311 -12.58 -13.27 -1.99
N THR A 312 -12.96 -13.23 -3.26
CA THR A 312 -12.72 -14.32 -4.19
C THR A 312 -11.31 -14.18 -4.74
N VAL A 313 -10.53 -15.26 -4.71
CA VAL A 313 -9.12 -15.23 -5.11
C VAL A 313 -8.88 -16.22 -6.24
N THR A 314 -8.21 -15.74 -7.28
CA THR A 314 -7.74 -16.56 -8.39
C THR A 314 -6.26 -16.31 -8.64
N HIS A 315 -5.55 -17.34 -9.11
CA HIS A 315 -4.13 -17.24 -9.44
C HIS A 315 -3.88 -17.91 -10.79
N SER A 316 -3.22 -17.19 -11.70
CA SER A 316 -2.76 -17.74 -12.98
C SER A 316 -1.28 -17.42 -13.19
N LYS A 317 -0.60 -18.19 -14.06
CA LYS A 317 0.80 -17.94 -14.39
C LYS A 317 1.01 -16.63 -15.15
N GLU A 318 0.01 -16.18 -15.92
CA GLU A 318 0.09 -15.00 -16.78
C GLU A 318 -0.26 -13.72 -16.03
N ASP A 319 -1.34 -13.74 -15.24
CA ASP A 319 -1.85 -12.55 -14.56
C ASP A 319 -1.47 -12.45 -13.08
N GLY A 320 -0.85 -13.50 -12.51
CA GLY A 320 -0.57 -13.58 -11.08
C GLY A 320 -1.84 -13.71 -10.23
N TRP A 321 -1.81 -13.11 -9.04
CA TRP A 321 -2.93 -13.12 -8.10
C TRP A 321 -3.96 -12.03 -8.44
N LYS A 322 -5.23 -12.43 -8.51
CA LYS A 322 -6.37 -11.51 -8.59
C LYS A 322 -7.29 -11.74 -7.40
N CYS A 323 -7.56 -10.66 -6.69
CA CYS A 323 -8.44 -10.64 -5.54
C CYS A 323 -9.64 -9.74 -5.89
N SER A 324 -10.86 -10.27 -5.80
CA SER A 324 -12.09 -9.51 -6.05
C SER A 324 -12.95 -9.51 -4.80
N PRO A 325 -13.45 -8.34 -4.34
CA PRO A 325 -14.29 -8.28 -3.16
C PRO A 325 -15.61 -9.03 -3.41
N ILE A 326 -16.07 -9.77 -2.40
CA ILE A 326 -17.37 -10.47 -2.46
C ILE A 326 -18.52 -9.48 -2.28
N GLN A 327 -18.34 -8.49 -1.42
CA GLN A 327 -19.33 -7.44 -1.17
C GLN A 327 -19.04 -6.23 -2.04
N LYS A 328 -20.11 -5.62 -2.57
CA LYS A 328 -20.02 -4.36 -3.34
C LYS A 328 -19.52 -3.18 -2.50
N TRP A 329 -19.87 -3.14 -1.22
CA TRP A 329 -19.55 -2.02 -0.34
C TRP A 329 -18.95 -2.52 0.97
N VAL A 330 -17.90 -1.84 1.44
CA VAL A 330 -17.33 -2.11 2.76
C VAL A 330 -18.24 -1.47 3.82
N PRO A 331 -18.66 -2.23 4.86
CA PRO A 331 -19.44 -1.67 5.96
C PRO A 331 -18.59 -0.75 6.83
N ASP A 332 -19.26 0.04 7.68
CA ASP A 332 -18.58 0.85 8.69
C ASP A 332 -17.78 -0.03 9.64
N ALA A 333 -16.63 0.47 10.06
CA ALA A 333 -15.66 -0.27 10.84
C ALA A 333 -15.75 0.05 12.34
N PRO A 334 -15.39 -0.92 13.20
CA PRO A 334 -15.26 -0.68 14.64
C PRO A 334 -14.01 0.17 14.98
N ILE A 335 -13.05 0.29 14.05
CA ILE A 335 -11.87 1.15 14.17
C ILE A 335 -12.11 2.40 13.31
N ALA A 336 -11.83 3.57 13.86
CA ALA A 336 -11.94 4.85 13.17
C ALA A 336 -10.62 5.63 13.21
N THR A 337 -10.44 6.55 12.26
CA THR A 337 -9.42 7.59 12.35
C THR A 337 -10.05 8.95 12.02
N LEU A 338 -9.45 10.01 12.58
CA LEU A 338 -9.96 11.38 12.48
C LEU A 338 -9.69 12.00 11.10
#